data_AF-A0A4Y2RIT2-F1
#
_entry.id   AF-A0A4Y2RIT2-F1
#
_cell.length_a   1.000
_cell.length_b   1.000
_cell.length_c   1.000
_cell.angle_alpha   90.00
_cell.angle_beta   90.00
_cell.angle_gamma   90.00
#
_symmetry.space_group_name_H-M   'P 1'
#
loop_
_entity.id
_entity.type
_entity.pdbx_description
1 polymer ?
#
loop_
_entity_poly.entity_id
_entity_poly.type
_entity_poly.pdbx_seq_one_letter_code
_entity_poly.pdbx_strand_id
1 'polypeptide(L)'
;MFLLKLSRAYKTTPTNSLNILLGISPLHLVTKSLFIRFNIWKLRSDKFRELIDPISLDFYRDINSISSNRKIIICEDFTDYDYEVYTDGSRIGDNVGFSVCFFERNSLLPVFCYKKDSFNSVSQAELAAINFAAGWALERNVKIKVFSDSKSSIEVIRSPKVKSNFVLSVKDNLYNAKDLVSLVWVKAHAGHPGNELADHFAKIASSCGADMSIPAPYSYVKRVCKDFFMNEWNSYWKNSTTGKRTKEILPSANLDLLISNKYVIYLFTNHGPFPTYLCRFKILNNPDCLCGEHMK
;
A
#
# COMPACT_ATOMS: atom_id res chain seq x y z
N MET A 1 30.39 -5.27 -8.38
CA MET A 1 31.02 -6.37 -7.61
C MET A 1 30.04 -7.13 -6.72
N PHE A 2 29.06 -6.48 -6.08
CA PHE A 2 28.04 -7.14 -5.23
C PHE A 2 27.26 -8.27 -5.93
N LEU A 3 26.56 -7.97 -7.04
CA LEU A 3 25.70 -8.96 -7.72
C LEU A 3 26.45 -10.20 -8.20
N LEU A 4 27.70 -10.03 -8.68
CA LEU A 4 28.56 -11.14 -9.11
C LEU A 4 28.90 -12.08 -7.94
N LYS A 5 29.23 -11.52 -6.77
CA LYS A 5 29.53 -12.33 -5.58
C LYS A 5 28.29 -13.09 -5.10
N LEU A 6 27.13 -12.43 -5.10
CA LEU A 6 25.85 -13.02 -4.69
C LEU A 6 25.42 -14.17 -5.62
N SER A 7 25.48 -13.95 -6.94
CA SER A 7 25.05 -14.93 -7.95
C SER A 7 26.09 -16.01 -8.27
N ARG A 8 27.35 -15.80 -7.89
CA ARG A 8 28.51 -16.60 -8.36
C ARG A 8 28.57 -16.66 -9.90
N ALA A 9 28.09 -15.60 -10.56
CA ALA A 9 28.11 -15.45 -12.01
C ALA A 9 29.52 -15.16 -12.53
N TYR A 10 29.76 -15.45 -13.81
CA TYR A 10 31.02 -15.09 -14.47
C TYR A 10 31.19 -13.57 -14.48
N LYS A 11 32.42 -13.07 -14.35
CA LYS A 11 32.72 -11.62 -14.31
C LYS A 11 32.21 -10.83 -15.52
N THR A 12 32.05 -11.51 -16.65
CA THR A 12 31.58 -10.97 -17.93
C THR A 12 30.06 -10.92 -18.02
N THR A 13 29.34 -11.51 -17.06
CA THR A 13 27.88 -11.56 -17.05
C THR A 13 27.32 -10.14 -16.97
N PRO A 14 26.41 -9.74 -17.88
CA PRO A 14 25.85 -8.41 -17.85
C PRO A 14 25.20 -8.09 -16.51
N THR A 15 25.60 -6.98 -15.90
CA THR A 15 25.03 -6.50 -14.62
C THR A 15 23.52 -6.37 -14.69
N ASN A 16 22.98 -5.90 -15.83
CA ASN A 16 21.54 -5.73 -16.02
C ASN A 16 20.80 -7.07 -16.05
N SER A 17 21.38 -8.12 -16.64
CA SER A 17 20.81 -9.46 -16.56
C SER A 17 20.77 -9.96 -15.11
N LEU A 18 21.81 -9.71 -14.32
CA LEU A 18 21.83 -10.11 -12.91
C LEU A 18 20.80 -9.34 -12.08
N ASN A 19 20.58 -8.05 -12.36
CA ASN A 19 19.53 -7.26 -11.72
C ASN A 19 18.16 -7.91 -11.92
N ILE A 20 17.85 -8.32 -13.15
CA ILE A 20 16.58 -8.97 -13.50
C ILE A 20 16.47 -10.34 -12.84
N LEU A 21 17.48 -11.21 -13.00
CA LEU A 21 17.46 -12.57 -12.50
C LEU A 21 17.33 -12.64 -10.97
N LEU A 22 17.98 -11.73 -10.26
CA LEU A 22 17.99 -11.71 -8.80
C LEU A 22 16.83 -10.88 -8.20
N GLY A 23 16.02 -10.21 -9.03
CA GLY A 23 15.01 -9.25 -8.57
C GLY A 23 15.59 -8.03 -7.86
N ILE A 24 16.90 -7.78 -8.02
CA ILE A 24 17.61 -6.68 -7.39
C ILE A 24 17.72 -5.54 -8.38
N SER A 25 17.09 -4.42 -8.09
CA SER A 25 17.05 -3.30 -9.02
C SER A 25 18.37 -2.52 -9.10
N PRO A 26 18.66 -1.87 -10.25
CA PRO A 26 19.78 -0.95 -10.36
C PRO A 26 19.72 0.17 -9.31
N LEU A 27 20.83 0.39 -8.60
CA LEU A 27 20.91 1.36 -7.50
C LEU A 27 20.47 2.77 -7.91
N HIS A 28 20.88 3.25 -9.08
CA HIS A 28 20.55 4.59 -9.56
C HIS A 28 19.03 4.79 -9.74
N LEU A 29 18.28 3.75 -10.12
CA LEU A 29 16.82 3.81 -10.23
C LEU A 29 16.16 3.85 -8.84
N VAL A 30 16.68 3.07 -7.88
CA VAL A 30 16.22 3.09 -6.49
C VAL A 30 16.43 4.48 -5.91
N THR A 31 17.62 5.06 -6.08
CA THR A 31 17.93 6.43 -5.63
C THR A 31 17.00 7.45 -6.27
N LYS A 32 16.73 7.35 -7.58
CA LYS A 32 15.78 8.25 -8.27
C LYS A 32 14.38 8.15 -7.67
N SER A 33 13.84 6.95 -7.45
CA SER A 33 12.53 6.75 -6.82
C SER A 33 12.47 7.31 -5.39
N LEU A 34 13.51 7.06 -4.59
CA LEU A 34 13.61 7.61 -3.24
C LEU A 34 13.68 9.15 -3.23
N PHE A 35 14.44 9.74 -4.15
CA PHE A 35 14.54 11.18 -4.32
C PHE A 35 13.19 11.79 -4.66
N ILE A 36 12.46 11.22 -5.63
CA ILE A 36 11.11 11.67 -6.00
C ILE A 36 10.18 11.59 -4.79
N ARG A 37 10.15 10.44 -4.11
CA ARG A 37 9.29 10.23 -2.94
C ARG A 37 9.58 11.21 -1.81
N PHE A 38 10.86 11.54 -1.58
CA PHE A 38 11.26 12.54 -0.60
C PHE A 38 10.78 13.94 -0.97
N ASN A 39 10.95 14.35 -2.24
CA ASN A 39 10.48 15.65 -2.72
C ASN A 39 8.96 15.79 -2.58
N ILE A 40 8.20 14.75 -2.93
CA ILE A 40 6.73 14.76 -2.82
C ILE A 40 6.28 14.79 -1.35
N TRP A 41 6.73 13.83 -0.53
CA TRP A 41 6.18 13.66 0.82
C TRP A 41 6.77 14.62 1.85
N LYS A 42 8.09 14.87 1.78
CA LYS A 42 8.79 15.67 2.80
C LYS A 42 8.91 17.13 2.41
N LEU A 43 9.31 17.43 1.18
CA LEU A 43 9.49 18.81 0.73
C LEU A 43 8.20 19.44 0.18
N ARG A 44 7.15 18.65 -0.09
CA ARG A 44 5.91 19.10 -0.74
C ARG A 44 6.20 19.87 -2.05
N SER A 45 7.21 19.41 -2.79
CA SER A 45 7.67 20.11 -3.99
C SER A 45 6.72 19.89 -5.18
N ASP A 46 6.40 20.97 -5.89
CA ASP A 46 5.61 20.92 -7.13
C ASP A 46 6.36 20.32 -8.33
N LYS A 47 7.66 20.04 -8.19
CA LYS A 47 8.49 19.46 -9.27
C LYS A 47 7.94 18.17 -9.85
N PHE A 48 7.16 17.42 -9.07
CA PHE A 48 6.59 16.12 -9.45
C PHE A 48 5.06 16.13 -9.42
N ARG A 49 4.43 17.29 -9.62
CA ARG A 49 2.98 17.46 -9.57
C ARG A 49 2.23 16.57 -10.57
N GLU A 50 2.86 16.26 -11.71
CA GLU A 50 2.31 15.32 -12.71
C GLU A 50 2.13 13.90 -12.17
N LEU A 51 2.91 13.50 -11.16
CA LEU A 51 2.74 12.20 -10.51
C LEU A 51 1.68 12.28 -9.41
N ILE A 52 1.79 13.29 -8.53
CA ILE A 52 0.93 13.47 -7.37
C ILE A 52 0.87 14.95 -7.01
N ASP A 53 -0.34 15.50 -6.83
CA ASP A 53 -0.51 16.84 -6.27
C ASP A 53 -0.20 16.83 -4.75
N PRO A 54 0.85 17.54 -4.29
CA PRO A 54 1.25 17.53 -2.88
C PRO A 54 0.22 18.13 -1.92
N ILE A 55 -0.69 18.99 -2.39
CA ILE A 55 -1.70 19.67 -1.57
C ILE A 55 -2.70 18.67 -0.98
N SER A 56 -3.03 17.63 -1.74
CA SER A 56 -3.98 16.59 -1.35
C SER A 56 -3.45 15.63 -0.27
N LEU A 57 -2.16 15.71 0.09
CA LEU A 57 -1.49 14.70 0.90
C LEU A 57 -1.66 14.91 2.39
N ASP A 58 -1.82 13.80 3.11
CA ASP A 58 -1.74 13.77 4.56
C ASP A 58 -0.33 14.11 5.03
N PHE A 59 -0.16 14.50 6.28
CA PHE A 59 1.15 14.80 6.86
C PHE A 59 1.34 14.12 8.21
N TYR A 60 2.60 13.99 8.61
CA TYR A 60 2.93 13.43 9.91
C TYR A 60 3.04 14.53 10.95
N ARG A 61 2.20 14.45 11.99
CA ARG A 61 2.32 15.28 13.20
C ARG A 61 3.39 14.71 14.10
N ASP A 62 4.09 15.60 14.81
CA ASP A 62 4.86 15.17 15.97
C ASP A 62 3.90 14.73 17.07
N ILE A 63 4.12 13.53 17.58
CA ILE A 63 3.30 12.92 18.62
C ILE A 63 3.93 13.07 20.01
N ASN A 64 5.16 13.55 20.11
CA ASN A 64 5.87 13.64 21.39
C ASN A 64 5.12 14.54 22.39
N SER A 65 4.47 15.60 21.91
CA SER A 65 3.70 16.56 22.72
C SER A 65 2.27 16.12 23.03
N ILE A 66 1.74 15.06 22.40
CA ILE A 66 0.37 14.61 22.64
C ILE A 66 0.33 13.76 23.93
N SER A 67 -0.59 14.07 24.84
CA SER A 67 -0.76 13.34 26.10
C SER A 67 -1.21 11.88 25.87
N SER A 68 -0.84 10.97 26.77
CA SER A 68 -1.09 9.53 26.61
C SER A 68 -2.58 9.17 26.49
N ASN A 69 -3.45 9.88 27.23
CA ASN A 69 -4.90 9.71 27.19
C ASN A 69 -5.54 10.15 25.87
N ARG A 70 -4.90 11.05 25.10
CA ARG A 70 -5.31 11.41 23.73
C ARG A 70 -4.69 10.49 22.69
N LYS A 71 -3.54 9.89 23.00
CA LYS A 71 -2.86 8.89 22.15
C LYS A 71 -3.54 7.52 22.18
N ILE A 72 -4.18 7.13 23.27
CA ILE A 72 -4.83 5.83 23.39
C ILE A 72 -6.30 6.09 23.67
N ILE A 73 -7.11 5.90 22.63
CA ILE A 73 -8.56 6.01 22.76
C ILE A 73 -9.09 4.65 23.20
N ILE A 74 -9.70 4.63 24.38
CA ILE A 74 -10.47 3.51 24.88
C ILE A 74 -11.91 4.01 24.91
N CYS A 75 -12.72 3.51 23.99
CA CYS A 75 -14.16 3.71 24.04
C CYS A 75 -14.72 2.67 25.02
N GLU A 76 -15.33 3.13 26.11
CA GLU A 76 -15.99 2.24 27.06
C GLU A 76 -17.23 1.61 26.40
N ASP A 77 -17.55 0.38 26.80
CA ASP A 77 -18.77 -0.29 26.37
C ASP A 77 -19.89 0.08 27.35
N PHE A 78 -20.83 0.91 26.89
CA PHE A 78 -22.03 1.22 27.64
C PHE A 78 -23.24 0.52 27.02
N THR A 79 -24.18 0.16 27.89
CA THR A 79 -25.45 -0.50 27.53
C THR A 79 -26.59 0.50 27.32
N ASP A 80 -26.43 1.72 27.81
CA ASP A 80 -27.38 2.82 27.68
C ASP A 80 -26.95 3.73 26.53
N TYR A 81 -27.68 3.65 25.40
CA TYR A 81 -27.42 4.43 24.19
C TYR A 81 -28.72 4.81 23.50
N ASP A 82 -28.72 5.96 22.84
CA ASP A 82 -29.87 6.48 22.11
C ASP A 82 -29.96 5.84 20.70
N TYR A 83 -28.81 5.54 20.09
CA TYR A 83 -28.73 5.00 18.73
C TYR A 83 -27.74 3.84 18.59
N GLU A 84 -28.12 2.83 17.81
CA GLU A 84 -27.19 1.85 17.26
C GLU A 84 -26.69 2.33 15.90
N VAL A 85 -25.39 2.22 15.67
CA VAL A 85 -24.76 2.78 14.48
C VAL A 85 -23.89 1.72 13.84
N TYR A 86 -24.14 1.42 12.57
CA TYR A 86 -23.31 0.51 11.80
C TYR A 86 -22.52 1.30 10.77
N THR A 87 -21.22 1.02 10.68
CA THR A 87 -20.29 1.73 9.80
C THR A 87 -19.56 0.75 8.93
N ASP A 88 -19.37 1.11 7.66
CA ASP A 88 -18.50 0.35 6.77
C ASP A 88 -17.88 1.24 5.68
N GLY A 89 -16.74 0.80 5.14
CA GLY A 89 -16.03 1.39 4.02
C GLY A 89 -15.80 0.37 2.92
N SER A 90 -16.00 0.76 1.66
CA SER A 90 -15.85 -0.13 0.52
C SER A 90 -15.01 0.48 -0.59
N ARG A 91 -14.42 -0.38 -1.41
CA ARG A 91 -13.72 -0.01 -2.64
C ARG A 91 -14.14 -0.93 -3.78
N ILE A 92 -14.60 -0.34 -4.88
CA ILE A 92 -14.94 -1.03 -6.12
C ILE A 92 -14.11 -0.41 -7.24
N GLY A 93 -13.11 -1.14 -7.75
CA GLY A 93 -12.13 -0.59 -8.68
C GLY A 93 -11.36 0.58 -8.05
N ASP A 94 -11.47 1.77 -8.66
CA ASP A 94 -10.88 3.01 -8.16
C ASP A 94 -11.85 3.88 -7.35
N ASN A 95 -13.10 3.45 -7.22
CA ASN A 95 -14.10 4.15 -6.44
C ASN A 95 -14.04 3.69 -4.98
N VAL A 96 -13.99 4.65 -4.05
CA VAL A 96 -13.94 4.40 -2.62
C VAL A 96 -15.10 5.16 -1.97
N GLY A 97 -15.75 4.55 -0.99
CA GLY A 97 -16.84 5.20 -0.26
C GLY A 97 -17.03 4.59 1.10
N PHE A 98 -17.80 5.27 1.94
CA PHE A 98 -18.23 4.75 3.22
C PHE A 98 -19.69 5.08 3.48
N SER A 99 -20.29 4.34 4.38
CA SER A 99 -21.62 4.64 4.87
C SER A 99 -21.74 4.53 6.38
N VAL A 100 -22.75 5.22 6.91
CA VAL A 100 -23.13 5.19 8.32
C VAL A 100 -24.64 5.02 8.42
N CYS A 101 -25.07 3.92 9.03
CA CYS A 101 -26.47 3.57 9.23
C CYS A 101 -26.82 3.76 10.72
N PHE A 102 -27.67 4.73 11.04
CA PHE A 102 -28.17 4.96 12.39
C PHE A 102 -29.53 4.29 12.57
N PHE A 103 -29.73 3.66 13.72
CA PHE A 103 -30.98 3.05 14.13
C PHE A 103 -31.45 3.66 15.45
N GLU A 104 -32.68 4.15 15.47
CA GLU A 104 -33.39 4.58 16.67
C GLU A 104 -34.49 3.55 16.95
N ARG A 105 -34.42 2.84 18.08
CA ARG A 105 -35.44 1.82 18.45
C ARG A 105 -35.74 0.84 17.30
N ASN A 106 -34.69 0.27 16.68
CA ASN A 106 -34.73 -0.61 15.50
C ASN A 106 -35.26 0.01 14.20
N SER A 107 -35.56 1.31 14.18
CA SER A 107 -35.96 2.03 12.97
C SER A 107 -34.74 2.67 12.31
N LEU A 108 -34.52 2.35 11.04
CA LEU A 108 -33.43 2.91 10.24
C LEU A 108 -33.70 4.39 9.93
N LEU A 109 -32.76 5.25 10.29
CA LEU A 109 -32.73 6.65 9.86
C LEU A 109 -32.15 6.77 8.43
N PRO A 110 -32.31 7.93 7.75
CA PRO A 110 -31.67 8.17 6.46
C PRO A 110 -30.17 7.83 6.50
N VAL A 111 -29.73 6.99 5.56
CA VAL A 111 -28.35 6.50 5.52
C VAL A 111 -27.42 7.57 4.98
N PHE A 112 -26.30 7.77 5.67
CA PHE A 112 -25.25 8.67 5.21
C PHE A 112 -24.31 7.89 4.30
N CYS A 113 -24.15 8.36 3.06
CA CYS A 113 -23.32 7.74 2.03
C CYS A 113 -22.37 8.78 1.45
N TYR A 114 -21.08 8.56 1.60
CA TYR A 114 -20.07 9.49 1.12
C TYR A 114 -19.03 8.82 0.23
N LYS A 115 -18.74 9.48 -0.89
CA LYS A 115 -17.70 9.11 -1.83
C LYS A 115 -16.37 9.72 -1.41
N LYS A 116 -15.30 8.98 -1.70
CA LYS A 116 -13.91 9.32 -1.44
C LYS A 116 -13.11 9.36 -2.73
N ASP A 117 -11.98 10.05 -2.65
CA ASP A 117 -11.04 10.14 -3.75
C ASP A 117 -10.39 8.76 -4.00
N SER A 118 -10.04 8.48 -5.27
CA SER A 118 -9.53 7.17 -5.70
C SER A 118 -8.20 6.76 -5.06
N PHE A 119 -7.46 7.75 -4.56
CA PHE A 119 -6.22 7.57 -3.83
C PHE A 119 -6.43 7.08 -2.38
N ASN A 120 -7.65 7.15 -1.85
CA ASN A 120 -7.95 6.68 -0.50
C ASN A 120 -8.01 5.15 -0.42
N SER A 121 -7.77 4.60 0.76
CA SER A 121 -7.93 3.17 1.03
C SER A 121 -9.27 2.86 1.69
N VAL A 122 -9.67 1.59 1.65
CA VAL A 122 -10.83 1.08 2.42
C VAL A 122 -10.69 1.44 3.90
N SER A 123 -9.51 1.21 4.51
CA SER A 123 -9.29 1.58 5.91
C SER A 123 -9.42 3.08 6.21
N GLN A 124 -9.13 3.97 5.24
CA GLN A 124 -9.40 5.39 5.44
C GLN A 124 -10.89 5.71 5.38
N ALA A 125 -11.64 5.00 4.53
CA ALA A 125 -13.09 5.13 4.43
C ALA A 125 -13.79 4.63 5.71
N GLU A 126 -13.38 3.48 6.23
CA GLU A 126 -13.86 2.92 7.52
C GLU A 126 -13.56 3.88 8.69
N LEU A 127 -12.33 4.43 8.77
CA LEU A 127 -11.99 5.44 9.77
C LEU A 127 -12.82 6.73 9.62
N ALA A 128 -13.10 7.15 8.38
CA ALA A 128 -13.95 8.31 8.12
C ALA A 128 -15.40 8.06 8.57
N ALA A 129 -15.91 6.83 8.42
CA ALA A 129 -17.23 6.43 8.90
C ALA A 129 -17.34 6.51 10.42
N ILE A 130 -16.34 5.97 11.13
CA ILE A 130 -16.26 6.07 12.60
C ILE A 130 -16.16 7.54 13.04
N ASN A 131 -15.33 8.33 12.35
CA ASN A 131 -15.18 9.75 12.65
C ASN A 131 -16.47 10.54 12.43
N PHE A 132 -17.22 10.21 11.37
CA PHE A 132 -18.51 10.80 11.08
C PHE A 132 -19.51 10.50 12.21
N ALA A 133 -19.60 9.23 12.64
CA ALA A 133 -20.46 8.84 13.76
C ALA A 133 -20.11 9.60 15.04
N ALA A 134 -18.82 9.74 15.36
CA ALA A 134 -18.37 10.50 16.53
C ALA A 134 -18.73 11.98 16.45
N GLY A 135 -18.55 12.62 15.29
CA GLY A 135 -18.97 14.01 15.05
C GLY A 135 -20.48 14.18 15.18
N TRP A 136 -21.26 13.25 14.62
CA TRP A 136 -22.71 13.27 14.70
C TRP A 136 -23.22 13.19 16.15
N ALA A 137 -22.60 12.34 16.97
CA ALA A 137 -22.90 12.21 18.40
C ALA A 137 -22.57 13.48 19.18
N LEU A 138 -21.40 14.08 18.91
CA LEU A 138 -20.98 15.35 19.52
C LEU A 138 -21.94 16.50 19.21
N GLU A 139 -22.33 16.65 17.94
CA GLU A 139 -23.22 17.73 17.49
C GLU A 139 -24.60 17.67 18.15
N ARG A 140 -25.09 16.46 18.43
CA ARG A 140 -26.43 16.22 19.01
C ARG A 140 -26.39 15.99 20.52
N ASN A 141 -25.21 15.81 21.09
CA ASN A 141 -25.01 15.42 22.48
C ASN A 141 -25.84 14.17 22.86
N VAL A 142 -25.71 13.13 22.05
CA VAL A 142 -26.43 11.84 22.21
C VAL A 142 -25.44 10.69 22.33
N LYS A 143 -25.82 9.63 23.03
CA LYS A 143 -25.01 8.42 23.17
C LYS A 143 -25.26 7.49 22.00
N ILE A 144 -24.19 7.03 21.35
CA ILE A 144 -24.27 6.09 20.24
C ILE A 144 -23.39 4.87 20.49
N LYS A 145 -23.85 3.72 20.01
CA LYS A 145 -23.09 2.48 19.97
C LYS A 145 -22.69 2.15 18.54
N VAL A 146 -21.42 2.36 18.22
CA VAL A 146 -20.85 2.16 16.88
C VAL A 146 -20.34 0.73 16.74
N PHE A 147 -20.92 0.00 15.80
CA PHE A 147 -20.47 -1.30 15.33
C PHE A 147 -19.67 -1.13 14.04
N SER A 148 -18.47 -1.68 14.01
CA SER A 148 -17.60 -1.70 12.84
C SER A 148 -16.92 -3.05 12.73
N ASP A 149 -16.86 -3.61 11.52
CA ASP A 149 -16.12 -4.85 11.26
C ASP A 149 -14.62 -4.61 10.95
N SER A 150 -14.20 -3.35 10.83
CA SER A 150 -12.81 -2.98 10.59
C SER A 150 -11.95 -3.11 11.84
N LYS A 151 -11.45 -4.33 12.06
CA LYS A 151 -10.44 -4.58 13.08
C LYS A 151 -9.22 -3.68 12.90
N SER A 152 -8.81 -3.45 11.65
CA SER A 152 -7.64 -2.61 11.31
C SER A 152 -7.82 -1.15 11.75
N SER A 153 -9.01 -0.58 11.56
CA SER A 153 -9.32 0.80 11.97
C SER A 153 -9.34 0.92 13.49
N ILE A 154 -9.94 -0.05 14.18
CA ILE A 154 -9.98 -0.08 15.65
C ILE A 154 -8.58 -0.23 16.25
N GLU A 155 -7.73 -1.09 15.70
CA GLU A 155 -6.34 -1.25 16.13
C GLU A 155 -5.52 0.03 15.93
N VAL A 156 -5.73 0.73 14.82
CA VAL A 156 -5.10 2.02 14.54
C VAL A 156 -5.55 3.09 15.53
N ILE A 157 -6.85 3.17 15.85
CA ILE A 157 -7.39 4.08 16.87
C ILE A 157 -6.77 3.81 18.25
N ARG A 158 -6.57 2.54 18.62
CA ARG A 158 -5.95 2.16 19.90
C ARG A 158 -4.42 2.33 19.94
N SER A 159 -3.77 2.43 18.78
CA SER A 159 -2.30 2.50 18.68
C SER A 159 -1.74 3.86 19.12
N PRO A 160 -0.78 3.92 20.07
CA PRO A 160 -0.16 5.18 20.50
C PRO A 160 0.88 5.72 19.51
N LYS A 161 1.25 4.95 18.46
CA LYS A 161 2.37 5.26 17.56
C LYS A 161 1.94 5.85 16.22
N VAL A 162 0.68 6.25 16.08
CA VAL A 162 0.16 6.78 14.81
C VAL A 162 0.61 8.22 14.59
N LYS A 163 1.17 8.51 13.41
CA LYS A 163 1.66 9.84 13.03
C LYS A 163 0.78 10.58 12.02
N SER A 164 -0.10 9.86 11.31
CA SER A 164 -1.01 10.44 10.31
C SER A 164 -1.88 11.52 10.94
N ASN A 165 -1.90 12.72 10.35
CA ASN A 165 -2.73 13.82 10.83
C ASN A 165 -4.21 13.46 10.74
N PHE A 166 -4.63 12.86 9.64
CA PHE A 166 -6.01 12.36 9.49
C PHE A 166 -6.41 11.41 10.62
N VAL A 167 -5.61 10.38 10.91
CA VAL A 167 -5.95 9.46 12.00
C VAL A 167 -5.94 10.17 13.35
N LEU A 168 -4.98 11.07 13.59
CA LEU A 168 -4.94 11.84 14.83
C LEU A 168 -6.17 12.73 14.99
N SER A 169 -6.71 13.33 13.92
CA SER A 169 -7.96 14.09 14.01
C SER A 169 -9.17 13.19 14.32
N VAL A 170 -9.20 11.96 13.79
CA VAL A 170 -10.23 10.98 14.19
C VAL A 170 -10.15 10.67 15.68
N LYS A 171 -8.93 10.50 16.20
CA LYS A 171 -8.69 10.24 17.62
C LYS A 171 -9.04 11.44 18.50
N ASP A 172 -8.73 12.66 18.05
CA ASP A 172 -9.10 13.89 18.74
C ASP A 172 -10.64 14.00 18.84
N ASN A 173 -11.37 13.70 17.76
CA ASN A 173 -12.84 13.67 17.79
C ASN A 173 -13.41 12.59 18.71
N LEU A 174 -12.89 11.37 18.63
CA LEU A 174 -13.30 10.28 19.53
C LEU A 174 -12.98 10.58 21.00
N TYR A 175 -11.86 11.25 21.27
CA TYR A 175 -11.51 11.69 22.63
C TYR A 175 -12.52 12.70 23.16
N ASN A 176 -12.95 13.65 22.32
CA ASN A 176 -13.99 14.62 22.70
C ASN A 176 -15.34 13.93 22.89
N ALA A 177 -15.63 12.88 22.11
CA ALA A 177 -16.87 12.09 22.16
C ALA A 177 -16.79 10.88 23.12
N LYS A 178 -15.77 10.80 23.99
CA LYS A 178 -15.45 9.59 24.76
C LYS A 178 -16.60 9.09 25.65
N ASP A 179 -17.44 10.00 26.13
CA ASP A 179 -18.59 9.71 27.00
C ASP A 179 -19.90 9.52 26.19
N LEU A 180 -19.83 9.71 24.87
CA LEU A 180 -20.96 9.64 23.94
C LEU A 180 -20.83 8.49 22.93
N VAL A 181 -19.63 7.94 22.72
CA VAL A 181 -19.38 6.95 21.68
C VAL A 181 -18.80 5.68 22.28
N SER A 182 -19.54 4.59 22.16
CA SER A 182 -19.02 3.25 22.33
C SER A 182 -18.61 2.67 20.97
N LEU A 183 -17.47 1.98 20.91
CA LEU A 183 -16.96 1.39 19.66
C LEU A 183 -16.74 -0.11 19.84
N VAL A 184 -17.54 -0.90 19.12
CA VAL A 184 -17.60 -2.36 19.20
C VAL A 184 -17.17 -2.95 17.86
N TRP A 185 -16.27 -3.93 17.93
CA TRP A 185 -15.90 -4.72 16.76
C TRP A 185 -16.93 -5.83 16.52
N VAL A 186 -17.42 -5.94 15.29
CA VAL A 186 -18.28 -7.06 14.85
C VAL A 186 -17.59 -7.88 13.77
N LYS A 187 -17.98 -9.13 13.60
CA LYS A 187 -17.40 -9.98 12.58
C LYS A 187 -18.04 -9.66 11.21
N ALA A 188 -17.21 -9.37 10.22
CA ALA A 188 -17.65 -9.22 8.83
C ALA A 188 -18.34 -10.49 8.32
N HIS A 189 -19.40 -10.32 7.50
CA HIS A 189 -20.14 -11.40 6.84
C HIS A 189 -20.64 -12.51 7.79
N ALA A 190 -21.09 -12.13 8.98
CA ALA A 190 -21.59 -13.05 10.00
C ALA A 190 -23.12 -13.05 10.14
N GLY A 191 -23.86 -12.47 9.20
CA GLY A 191 -25.33 -12.41 9.28
C GLY A 191 -25.86 -11.28 10.16
N HIS A 192 -25.06 -10.27 10.49
CA HIS A 192 -25.50 -9.10 11.26
C HIS A 192 -26.23 -8.11 10.33
N PRO A 193 -27.55 -7.93 10.43
CA PRO A 193 -28.31 -7.18 9.42
C PRO A 193 -27.86 -5.73 9.28
N GLY A 194 -27.52 -5.06 10.38
CA GLY A 194 -27.00 -3.68 10.35
C GLY A 194 -25.63 -3.57 9.68
N ASN A 195 -24.73 -4.54 9.88
CA ASN A 195 -23.41 -4.55 9.24
C ASN A 195 -23.52 -4.84 7.74
N GLU A 196 -24.38 -5.79 7.35
CA GLU A 196 -24.64 -6.10 5.95
C GLU A 196 -25.28 -4.92 5.22
N LEU A 197 -26.16 -4.18 5.90
CA LEU A 197 -26.75 -2.96 5.37
C LEU A 197 -25.68 -1.87 5.18
N ALA A 198 -24.80 -1.67 6.15
CA ALA A 198 -23.68 -0.73 6.02
C ALA A 198 -22.75 -1.13 4.87
N ASP A 199 -22.37 -2.40 4.71
CA ASP A 199 -21.56 -2.87 3.57
C ASP A 199 -22.26 -2.63 2.22
N HIS A 200 -23.57 -2.91 2.15
CA HIS A 200 -24.35 -2.64 0.95
C HIS A 200 -24.33 -1.15 0.58
N PHE A 201 -24.54 -0.26 1.55
CA PHE A 201 -24.53 1.18 1.29
C PHE A 201 -23.13 1.74 1.05
N ALA A 202 -22.07 1.19 1.67
CA ALA A 202 -20.70 1.60 1.41
C ALA A 202 -20.29 1.31 -0.04
N LYS A 203 -20.74 0.17 -0.59
CA LYS A 203 -20.59 -0.18 -2.01
C LYS A 203 -21.30 0.83 -2.92
N ILE A 204 -22.54 1.20 -2.61
CA ILE A 204 -23.28 2.25 -3.35
C ILE A 204 -22.58 3.60 -3.23
N ALA A 205 -22.16 3.98 -2.02
CA ALA A 205 -21.52 5.25 -1.70
C ALA A 205 -20.23 5.45 -2.51
N SER A 206 -19.50 4.38 -2.81
CA SER A 206 -18.29 4.46 -3.64
C SER A 206 -18.55 5.10 -5.01
N SER A 207 -19.74 4.91 -5.58
CA SER A 207 -20.10 5.40 -6.91
C SER A 207 -21.04 6.62 -6.86
N CYS A 208 -22.02 6.61 -5.94
CA CYS A 208 -23.14 7.55 -5.90
C CYS A 208 -23.25 8.35 -4.60
N GLY A 209 -22.29 8.21 -3.68
CA GLY A 209 -22.29 8.98 -2.43
C GLY A 209 -21.96 10.45 -2.65
N ALA A 210 -22.30 11.29 -1.66
CA ALA A 210 -21.90 12.69 -1.67
C ALA A 210 -20.38 12.81 -1.51
N ASP A 211 -19.74 13.76 -2.20
CA ASP A 211 -18.30 13.91 -2.11
C ASP A 211 -17.87 14.38 -0.72
N MET A 212 -16.87 13.70 -0.15
CA MET A 212 -16.23 14.13 1.09
C MET A 212 -14.73 13.87 1.00
N SER A 213 -13.94 14.89 0.70
CA SER A 213 -12.49 14.70 0.56
C SER A 213 -11.81 14.41 1.91
N ILE A 214 -10.85 13.50 1.88
CA ILE A 214 -9.91 13.22 2.98
C ILE A 214 -8.51 13.10 2.37
N PRO A 215 -7.45 13.47 3.09
CA PRO A 215 -6.13 13.56 2.49
C PRO A 215 -5.56 12.20 2.06
N ALA A 216 -4.74 12.21 1.01
CA ALA A 216 -4.08 11.03 0.48
C ALA A 216 -3.02 10.49 1.47
N PRO A 217 -3.03 9.18 1.77
CA PRO A 217 -2.13 8.60 2.76
C PRO A 217 -0.71 8.42 2.18
N TYR A 218 0.29 8.27 3.05
CA TYR A 218 1.67 7.99 2.59
C TYR A 218 1.80 6.70 1.76
N SER A 219 0.94 5.71 2.03
CA SER A 219 0.88 4.46 1.27
C SER A 219 0.53 4.70 -0.20
N TYR A 220 -0.31 5.70 -0.50
CA TYR A 220 -0.62 6.11 -1.87
C TYR A 220 0.64 6.63 -2.58
N VAL A 221 1.39 7.53 -1.92
CA VAL A 221 2.66 8.04 -2.47
C VAL A 221 3.66 6.92 -2.70
N LYS A 222 3.77 5.96 -1.77
CA LYS A 222 4.62 4.78 -1.95
C LYS A 222 4.20 3.96 -3.18
N ARG A 223 2.90 3.74 -3.40
CA ARG A 223 2.36 2.99 -4.53
C ARG A 223 2.72 3.67 -5.85
N VAL A 224 2.36 4.95 -6.01
CA VAL A 224 2.66 5.72 -7.21
C VAL A 224 4.17 5.76 -7.51
N CYS A 225 5.02 6.00 -6.50
CA CYS A 225 6.47 5.98 -6.70
C CYS A 225 7.02 4.59 -7.04
N LYS A 226 6.37 3.52 -6.57
CA LYS A 226 6.70 2.13 -6.95
C LYS A 226 6.32 1.86 -8.40
N ASP A 227 5.15 2.30 -8.83
CA ASP A 227 4.68 2.11 -10.21
C ASP A 227 5.55 2.88 -11.20
N PHE A 228 5.86 4.15 -10.89
CA PHE A 228 6.82 4.94 -11.64
C PHE A 228 8.19 4.24 -11.74
N PHE A 229 8.70 3.74 -10.62
CA PHE A 229 9.96 3.02 -10.55
C PHE A 229 9.96 1.74 -11.40
N MET A 230 8.88 0.96 -11.37
CA MET A 230 8.76 -0.26 -12.17
C MET A 230 8.73 0.07 -13.67
N ASN A 231 8.04 1.14 -14.05
CA ASN A 231 8.04 1.62 -15.44
C ASN A 231 9.44 2.03 -15.91
N GLU A 232 10.16 2.80 -15.09
CA GLU A 232 11.54 3.21 -15.37
C GLU A 232 12.48 2.00 -15.47
N TRP A 233 12.35 1.02 -14.58
CA TRP A 233 13.19 -0.18 -14.62
C TRP A 233 12.90 -1.05 -15.84
N ASN A 234 11.62 -1.23 -16.19
CA ASN A 234 11.24 -1.94 -17.42
C ASN A 234 11.77 -1.23 -18.67
N SER A 235 11.66 0.10 -18.74
CA SER A 235 12.21 0.89 -19.84
C SER A 235 13.74 0.76 -19.92
N TYR A 236 14.43 0.89 -18.78
CA TYR A 236 15.87 0.69 -18.67
C TYR A 236 16.31 -0.71 -19.13
N TRP A 237 15.56 -1.74 -18.76
CA TRP A 237 15.84 -3.11 -19.16
C TRP A 237 15.64 -3.33 -20.66
N LYS A 238 14.49 -2.88 -21.19
CA LYS A 238 14.14 -2.98 -22.61
C LYS A 238 15.19 -2.31 -23.48
N ASN A 239 15.66 -1.12 -23.08
CA ASN A 239 16.63 -0.32 -23.83
C ASN A 239 18.09 -0.71 -23.57
N SER A 240 18.37 -1.68 -22.68
CA SER A 240 19.74 -2.12 -22.44
C SER A 240 20.34 -2.81 -23.67
N THR A 241 21.56 -2.40 -24.04
CA THR A 241 22.35 -2.99 -25.13
C THR A 241 22.96 -4.35 -24.77
N THR A 242 22.87 -4.76 -23.50
CA THR A 242 23.44 -6.02 -22.99
C THR A 242 22.33 -6.97 -22.52
N GLY A 243 22.68 -8.26 -22.34
CA GLY A 243 21.74 -9.23 -21.77
C GLY A 243 20.64 -9.70 -22.70
N LYS A 244 20.84 -9.64 -24.03
CA LYS A 244 19.85 -10.01 -25.06
C LYS A 244 19.15 -11.34 -24.77
N ARG A 245 19.91 -12.41 -24.50
CA ARG A 245 19.34 -13.74 -24.17
C ARG A 245 18.47 -13.70 -22.91
N THR A 246 18.93 -13.04 -21.85
CA THR A 246 18.14 -12.91 -20.62
C THR A 246 16.84 -12.15 -20.89
N LYS A 247 16.86 -11.17 -21.79
CA LYS A 247 15.67 -10.38 -22.17
C LYS A 247 14.65 -11.20 -22.97
N GLU A 248 15.11 -12.12 -23.81
CA GLU A 248 14.25 -13.06 -24.52
C GLU A 248 13.49 -13.99 -23.56
N ILE A 249 14.10 -14.36 -22.43
CA ILE A 249 13.50 -15.23 -21.40
C ILE A 249 12.67 -14.43 -20.39
N LEU A 250 13.20 -13.29 -19.94
CA LEU A 250 12.62 -12.42 -18.93
C LEU A 250 12.55 -10.99 -19.49
N PRO A 251 11.48 -10.64 -20.23
CA PRO A 251 11.37 -9.35 -20.91
C PRO A 251 11.09 -8.18 -19.96
N SER A 252 10.64 -8.44 -18.74
CA SER A 252 10.26 -7.44 -17.74
C SER A 252 10.92 -7.69 -16.38
N ALA A 253 11.13 -6.61 -15.64
CA ALA A 253 11.60 -6.66 -14.26
C ALA A 253 10.49 -7.16 -13.33
N ASN A 254 10.88 -7.93 -12.31
CA ASN A 254 9.99 -8.40 -11.26
C ASN A 254 10.75 -8.35 -9.92
N LEU A 255 10.18 -7.66 -8.94
CA LEU A 255 10.76 -7.52 -7.59
C LEU A 255 10.63 -8.79 -6.75
N ASP A 256 9.68 -9.68 -7.09
CA ASP A 256 9.44 -10.93 -6.36
C ASP A 256 10.26 -12.11 -6.94
N LEU A 257 11.00 -11.87 -8.03
CA LEU A 257 11.83 -12.87 -8.67
C LEU A 257 13.17 -13.05 -7.92
N LEU A 258 13.57 -14.29 -7.65
CA LEU A 258 14.88 -14.59 -7.08
C LEU A 258 15.48 -15.87 -7.67
N ILE A 259 16.14 -15.74 -8.82
CA ILE A 259 16.93 -16.82 -9.42
C ILE A 259 18.35 -16.72 -8.88
N SER A 260 18.60 -17.41 -7.76
CA SER A 260 19.91 -17.42 -7.10
C SER A 260 20.79 -18.63 -7.48
N ASN A 261 20.21 -19.65 -8.14
CA ASN A 261 20.96 -20.82 -8.57
C ASN A 261 21.93 -20.46 -9.71
N LYS A 262 23.23 -20.58 -9.44
CA LYS A 262 24.30 -20.21 -10.38
C LYS A 262 24.19 -20.91 -11.75
N TYR A 263 23.74 -22.17 -11.80
CA TYR A 263 23.62 -22.92 -13.06
C TYR A 263 22.48 -22.39 -13.92
N VAL A 264 21.35 -22.02 -13.31
CA VAL A 264 20.24 -21.37 -14.00
C VAL A 264 20.65 -19.99 -14.51
N ILE A 265 21.39 -19.23 -13.70
CA ILE A 265 21.96 -17.94 -14.11
C ILE A 265 22.89 -18.13 -15.33
N TYR A 266 23.76 -19.15 -15.33
CA TYR A 266 24.60 -19.45 -16.48
C TYR A 266 23.75 -19.71 -17.73
N LEU A 267 22.72 -20.56 -17.62
CA LEU A 267 21.82 -20.90 -18.71
C LEU A 267 21.09 -19.67 -19.28
N PHE A 268 20.54 -18.83 -18.40
CA PHE A 268 19.71 -17.67 -18.80
C PHE A 268 20.54 -16.50 -19.32
N THR A 269 21.83 -16.45 -18.98
CA THR A 269 22.75 -15.43 -19.48
C THR A 269 23.57 -15.93 -20.66
N ASN A 270 23.69 -17.25 -20.85
CA ASN A 270 24.70 -17.91 -21.69
C ASN A 270 26.14 -17.54 -21.29
N HIS A 271 26.36 -17.26 -20.00
CA HIS A 271 27.66 -16.97 -19.43
C HIS A 271 28.00 -18.04 -18.40
N GLY A 272 28.66 -19.11 -18.86
CA GLY A 272 28.90 -20.32 -18.09
C GLY A 272 29.98 -21.20 -18.72
N PRO A 273 30.20 -22.41 -18.20
CA PRO A 273 31.14 -23.38 -18.76
C PRO A 273 30.57 -24.05 -20.03
N PHE A 274 30.07 -23.26 -20.99
CA PHE A 274 29.57 -23.74 -22.26
C PHE A 274 30.66 -23.65 -23.34
N PRO A 275 30.85 -24.66 -24.20
CA PRO A 275 31.88 -24.65 -25.25
C PRO A 275 31.88 -23.39 -26.11
N THR A 276 30.70 -22.96 -26.57
CA THR A 276 30.52 -21.73 -27.36
C THR A 276 31.00 -20.47 -26.60
N TYR A 277 30.66 -20.37 -25.31
CA TYR A 277 31.09 -19.25 -24.46
C TYR A 277 32.61 -19.29 -24.20
N LEU A 278 33.17 -20.46 -23.89
CA LEU A 278 34.60 -20.61 -23.61
C LEU A 278 35.47 -20.36 -24.85
N CYS A 279 35.01 -20.76 -26.04
CA CYS A 279 35.68 -20.45 -27.31
C CYS A 279 35.72 -18.96 -27.60
N ARG A 280 34.65 -18.22 -27.30
CA ARG A 280 34.62 -16.75 -27.44
C ARG A 280 35.73 -16.07 -26.62
N PHE A 281 36.13 -16.66 -25.50
CA PHE A 281 37.23 -16.17 -24.66
C PHE A 281 38.58 -16.84 -24.93
N LYS A 282 38.69 -17.64 -26.00
CA LYS A 282 39.91 -18.37 -26.39
C LYS A 282 40.44 -19.32 -25.30
N ILE A 283 39.53 -19.87 -24.48
CA ILE A 283 39.85 -20.91 -23.49
C ILE A 283 39.76 -22.31 -24.13
N LEU A 284 38.84 -22.47 -25.09
CA LEU A 284 38.71 -23.67 -25.93
C LEU A 284 38.88 -23.29 -27.41
N ASN A 285 39.31 -24.25 -28.22
CA ASN A 285 39.56 -24.06 -29.65
C ASN A 285 38.37 -24.43 -30.56
N ASN A 286 37.40 -25.22 -30.05
CA ASN A 286 36.27 -25.70 -30.83
C ASN A 286 34.93 -25.47 -30.09
N PRO A 287 33.99 -24.69 -30.67
CA PRO A 287 32.69 -24.41 -30.06
C PRO A 287 31.75 -25.61 -30.03
N ASP A 288 32.01 -26.64 -30.83
CA ASP A 288 31.22 -27.87 -30.95
C ASP A 288 31.87 -29.05 -30.21
N CYS A 289 32.83 -28.77 -29.34
CA CYS A 289 33.49 -29.78 -28.52
C CYS A 289 32.45 -30.51 -27.66
N LEU A 290 32.24 -31.81 -27.94
CA LEU A 290 31.45 -32.71 -27.12
C LEU A 290 32.15 -32.81 -25.76
N CYS A 291 31.47 -32.34 -24.72
CA CYS A 291 32.01 -32.17 -23.38
C CYS A 291 32.65 -33.46 -22.81
N GLY A 292 33.98 -33.49 -22.64
CA GLY A 292 34.64 -34.50 -21.79
C GLY A 292 36.10 -34.86 -22.09
N GLU A 293 36.61 -34.70 -23.32
CA GLU A 293 37.88 -35.36 -23.70
C GLU A 293 39.17 -34.61 -23.32
N HIS A 294 39.10 -33.36 -22.85
CA HIS A 294 40.30 -32.52 -22.68
C HIS A 294 40.39 -31.71 -21.37
N MET A 295 39.64 -32.06 -20.31
CA MET A 295 39.93 -31.51 -18.98
C MET A 295 40.94 -32.40 -18.23
N LYS A 296 42.24 -32.09 -18.40
CA LYS A 296 43.32 -32.45 -17.48
C LYS A 296 43.67 -31.25 -16.61
#